data_AF-A0A9D8TFK5-F1
#
_entry.id   AF-A0A9D8TFK5-F1
#
_cell.length_a   1.000
_cell.length_b   1.000
_cell.length_c   1.000
_cell.angle_alpha   90.00
_cell.angle_beta   90.00
_cell.angle_gamma   90.00
#
_symmetry.space_group_name_H-M   'P 1'
#
loop_
_entity.id
_entity.type
_entity.pdbx_description
1 polymer ?
#
loop_
_entity_poly.entity_id
_entity_poly.type
_entity_poly.pdbx_seq_one_letter_code
_entity_poly.pdbx_strand_id
1 'polypeptide(L)'
;FGSYLRTQMADDALAERYVFQELYDSTLTVVQQLTEKNKFRLEGEYRAANAAEISLGAMNVARGSVRVTAGGRLLTENVDYIVDYISGTVTITNNDILSSGANIQATCEDQGVYSMVRKTFTGLAMEYAFSDHFVLGGTLMHLSERPLTNKVDMNTEPLNNTLWGLHTAFDFESQALTNVLDMLPLVNVTQPSKLTMRAEFAQLVPGSNKQIDNTVYVDDFEAAKKSISLKDVTQWHLASTPYDPSGKFPEAAYSNDLRYGQNRSLLSWYYVDQIFTQSRSQTPDHIRSDEEQLSNHYVRAVNQKEIYPDKDLQYNQTGLLNIMNVVFYPKQRGPYNYDVNGMNSDGSLSQPEKRWGGMMRKVESNLTNFESNNVEYIEFWLMDPFVYDSTGLHQGGDLYFNLGDISEDVLKDGKKSFENGLPVDGDSMVIGYTKWGKISTKNVNVYAFDNTEGVRRIQDVGLDGLNDDEEADYFADYVQAVSNRLDGITKSEMLDNPFSPLNDPSGDNYHHYRGTDYDRRKLPIIDRYKYFNGPHGNSQARVDTDESYETA
;
A
#
# COMPACT_ATOMS: atom_id res chain seq x y z
N PHE A 1 11.96 -32.01 -7.33
CA PHE A 1 13.17 -31.73 -6.54
C PHE A 1 13.14 -32.30 -5.12
N GLY A 2 11.96 -32.68 -4.60
CA GLY A 2 11.79 -33.29 -3.27
C GLY A 2 11.80 -34.82 -3.30
N SER A 3 10.78 -35.44 -2.72
CA SER A 3 10.65 -36.90 -2.49
C SER A 3 10.98 -37.79 -3.69
N TYR A 4 10.58 -37.40 -4.91
CA TYR A 4 10.94 -38.17 -6.12
C TYR A 4 12.45 -38.23 -6.35
N LEU A 5 13.18 -37.13 -6.14
CA LEU A 5 14.64 -37.13 -6.29
C LEU A 5 15.28 -38.05 -5.24
N ARG A 6 14.74 -38.07 -4.02
CA ARG A 6 15.20 -38.96 -2.95
C ARG A 6 15.09 -40.43 -3.35
N THR A 7 14.00 -40.85 -4.01
CA THR A 7 13.84 -42.26 -4.45
C THR A 7 14.76 -42.66 -5.59
N GLN A 8 15.31 -41.70 -6.34
CA GLN A 8 16.28 -41.96 -7.41
C GLN A 8 17.73 -42.02 -6.91
N MET A 9 18.00 -41.66 -5.66
CA MET A 9 19.34 -41.64 -5.07
C MET A 9 19.56 -42.84 -4.16
N ALA A 10 20.68 -43.55 -4.34
CA ALA A 10 21.02 -44.74 -3.55
C ALA A 10 21.81 -44.43 -2.27
N ASP A 11 22.41 -43.24 -2.18
CA ASP A 11 23.20 -42.78 -1.04
C ASP A 11 22.42 -41.71 -0.27
N ASP A 12 22.07 -42.04 0.98
CA ASP A 12 21.29 -41.17 1.86
C ASP A 12 22.02 -39.87 2.22
N ALA A 13 23.36 -39.88 2.32
CA ALA A 13 24.13 -38.69 2.66
C ALA A 13 24.16 -37.69 1.50
N LEU A 14 24.20 -38.18 0.26
CA LEU A 14 24.05 -37.35 -0.93
C LEU A 14 22.61 -36.89 -1.10
N ALA A 15 21.63 -37.75 -0.83
CA ALA A 15 20.21 -37.39 -0.91
C ALA A 15 19.89 -36.21 0.01
N GLU A 16 20.41 -36.19 1.24
CA GLU A 16 20.16 -35.09 2.18
C GLU A 16 20.67 -33.73 1.67
N ARG A 17 21.77 -33.72 0.89
CA ARG A 17 22.35 -32.50 0.34
C ARG A 17 21.56 -31.92 -0.83
N TYR A 18 20.97 -32.75 -1.68
CA TYR A 18 20.34 -32.33 -2.94
C TYR A 18 18.81 -32.38 -2.93
N VAL A 19 18.20 -33.15 -2.04
CA VAL A 19 16.73 -33.22 -1.93
C VAL A 19 16.22 -31.92 -1.34
N PHE A 20 15.44 -31.19 -2.15
CA PHE A 20 14.79 -29.94 -1.74
C PHE A 20 13.30 -30.23 -1.49
N GLN A 21 13.02 -30.82 -0.33
CA GLN A 21 11.68 -31.22 0.08
C GLN A 21 10.87 -30.02 0.56
N GLU A 22 11.57 -29.06 1.18
CA GLU A 22 11.04 -27.82 1.73
C GLU A 22 10.27 -27.00 0.69
N LEU A 23 10.65 -27.13 -0.59
CA LEU A 23 9.92 -26.56 -1.71
C LEU A 23 8.42 -26.95 -1.76
N TYR A 24 8.04 -28.08 -1.16
CA TYR A 24 6.68 -28.62 -1.19
C TYR A 24 5.94 -28.60 0.15
N ASP A 25 6.65 -28.49 1.27
CA ASP A 25 6.06 -28.53 2.62
C ASP A 25 6.23 -27.22 3.42
N SER A 26 7.01 -26.28 2.90
CA SER A 26 7.31 -24.98 3.52
C SER A 26 6.85 -23.82 2.65
N THR A 27 6.75 -22.63 3.24
CA THR A 27 6.38 -21.42 2.50
C THR A 27 7.52 -20.94 1.62
N LEU A 28 7.20 -20.18 0.56
CA LEU A 28 8.20 -19.63 -0.36
C LEU A 28 9.29 -18.82 0.37
N THR A 29 8.91 -18.02 1.38
CA THR A 29 9.84 -17.19 2.16
C THR A 29 10.90 -18.04 2.88
N VAL A 30 10.48 -19.14 3.53
CA VAL A 30 11.40 -20.07 4.20
C VAL A 30 12.30 -20.76 3.16
N VAL A 31 11.72 -21.21 2.06
CA VAL A 31 12.43 -21.89 0.96
C VAL A 31 13.51 -20.99 0.35
N GLN A 32 13.27 -19.69 0.23
CA GLN A 32 14.26 -18.73 -0.27
C GLN A 32 15.47 -18.56 0.66
N GLN A 33 15.27 -18.70 1.97
CA GLN A 33 16.36 -18.60 2.96
C GLN A 33 17.27 -19.84 2.97
N LEU A 34 16.79 -20.99 2.49
CA LEU A 34 17.55 -22.25 2.36
C LEU A 34 18.46 -22.23 1.11
N THR A 35 19.42 -21.30 1.10
CA THR A 35 20.30 -21.03 -0.03
C THR A 35 21.18 -22.23 -0.42
N GLU A 36 21.41 -23.17 0.48
CA GLU A 36 22.18 -24.40 0.28
C GLU A 36 21.46 -25.40 -0.62
N LYS A 37 20.11 -25.46 -0.57
CA LYS A 37 19.28 -26.34 -1.41
C LYS A 37 18.68 -25.62 -2.62
N ASN A 38 18.49 -24.31 -2.55
CA ASN A 38 17.95 -23.49 -3.63
C ASN A 38 18.98 -23.24 -4.76
N LYS A 39 19.33 -24.30 -5.49
CA LYS A 39 20.34 -24.30 -6.57
C LYS A 39 19.82 -24.87 -7.90
N PHE A 40 18.57 -25.33 -7.94
CA PHE A 40 17.98 -25.90 -9.16
C PHE A 40 17.52 -24.78 -10.11
N ARG A 41 18.03 -24.80 -11.35
CA ARG A 41 17.63 -23.88 -12.42
C ARG A 41 17.09 -24.68 -13.60
N LEU A 42 15.89 -24.34 -14.06
CA LEU A 42 15.32 -24.86 -15.29
C LEU A 42 15.42 -23.77 -16.35
N GLU A 43 16.21 -24.02 -17.39
CA GLU A 43 16.32 -23.14 -18.55
C GLU A 43 15.61 -23.80 -19.73
N GLY A 44 14.87 -23.01 -20.50
CA GLY A 44 14.14 -23.48 -21.66
C GLY A 44 13.91 -22.34 -22.64
N GLU A 45 13.84 -22.69 -23.91
CA GLU A 45 13.53 -21.77 -24.99
C GLU A 45 12.16 -22.12 -25.56
N TYR A 46 11.35 -21.10 -25.85
CA TYR A 46 10.07 -21.26 -26.53
C TYR A 46 9.99 -20.27 -27.69
N ARG A 47 9.21 -20.63 -28.72
CA ARG A 47 8.98 -19.78 -29.91
C ARG A 47 7.49 -19.55 -30.07
N ALA A 48 7.12 -18.34 -30.48
CA ALA A 48 5.74 -18.03 -30.87
C ALA A 48 5.32 -18.89 -32.09
N ALA A 49 4.02 -19.16 -32.22
CA ALA A 49 3.48 -20.04 -33.27
C ALA A 49 3.74 -19.55 -34.70
N ASN A 50 3.87 -18.23 -34.91
CA ASN A 50 4.16 -17.64 -36.21
C ASN A 50 5.66 -17.64 -36.47
N ALA A 51 6.14 -18.60 -37.27
CA ALA A 51 7.56 -18.72 -37.58
C ALA A 51 8.10 -17.57 -38.47
N ALA A 52 7.23 -16.88 -39.23
CA ALA A 52 7.63 -15.86 -40.20
C ALA A 52 7.67 -14.43 -39.62
N GLU A 53 7.10 -14.20 -38.44
CA GLU A 53 7.01 -12.87 -37.83
C GLU A 53 7.87 -12.77 -36.58
N ILE A 54 8.59 -11.65 -36.46
CA ILE A 54 9.46 -11.32 -35.34
C ILE A 54 8.99 -9.98 -34.80
N SER A 55 8.54 -9.95 -33.55
CA SER A 55 8.25 -8.69 -32.86
C SER A 55 9.56 -8.06 -32.39
N LEU A 56 9.74 -6.77 -32.68
CA LEU A 56 10.89 -5.97 -32.24
C LEU A 56 10.74 -5.49 -30.78
N GLY A 57 9.57 -5.68 -30.16
CA GLY A 57 9.30 -5.24 -28.78
C GLY A 57 9.18 -3.73 -28.60
N ALA A 58 9.19 -2.94 -29.68
CA ALA A 58 9.05 -1.49 -29.67
C ALA A 58 7.98 -1.05 -30.68
N MET A 59 7.21 0.00 -30.35
CA MET A 59 6.24 0.61 -31.27
C MET A 59 6.81 1.89 -31.86
N ASN A 60 6.38 2.26 -33.07
CA ASN A 60 6.87 3.46 -33.79
C ASN A 60 8.39 3.46 -33.97
N VAL A 61 8.94 2.35 -34.43
CA VAL A 61 10.37 2.17 -34.68
C VAL A 61 10.84 3.15 -35.76
N ALA A 62 12.02 3.74 -35.56
CA ALA A 62 12.60 4.67 -36.53
C ALA A 62 12.85 3.97 -37.88
N ARG A 63 12.35 4.57 -38.97
CA ARG A 63 12.52 4.00 -40.33
C ARG A 63 13.99 3.85 -40.68
N GLY A 64 14.38 2.67 -41.19
CA GLY A 64 15.77 2.34 -41.55
C GLY A 64 16.70 1.98 -40.38
N SER A 65 16.20 1.96 -39.14
CA SER A 65 16.99 1.51 -37.97
C SER A 65 17.02 -0.01 -37.79
N VAL A 66 16.11 -0.72 -38.47
CA VAL A 66 15.96 -2.17 -38.32
C VAL A 66 17.05 -2.89 -39.10
N ARG A 67 17.81 -3.75 -38.41
CA ARG A 67 18.82 -4.63 -39.01
C ARG A 67 18.48 -6.07 -38.67
N VAL A 68 18.29 -6.89 -39.69
CA VAL A 68 17.99 -8.32 -39.56
C VAL A 68 19.14 -9.14 -40.12
N THR A 69 19.62 -10.11 -39.34
CA THR A 69 20.68 -11.03 -39.74
C THR A 69 20.21 -12.47 -39.60
N ALA A 70 20.52 -13.33 -40.58
CA ALA A 70 20.31 -14.77 -40.49
C ALA A 70 21.64 -15.51 -40.61
N GLY A 71 22.01 -16.31 -39.60
CA GLY A 71 23.28 -17.05 -39.60
C GLY A 71 24.52 -16.17 -39.78
N GLY A 72 24.47 -14.92 -39.33
CA GLY A 72 25.53 -13.92 -39.50
C GLY A 72 25.49 -13.13 -40.82
N ARG A 73 24.60 -13.48 -41.78
CA ARG A 73 24.40 -12.71 -43.01
C ARG A 73 23.36 -11.61 -42.79
N LEU A 74 23.72 -10.36 -43.08
CA LEU A 74 22.76 -9.25 -43.11
C LEU A 74 21.75 -9.47 -44.23
N LEU A 75 20.46 -9.36 -43.89
CA LEU A 75 19.35 -9.51 -44.82
C LEU A 75 18.98 -8.16 -45.42
N THR A 76 18.37 -8.19 -46.61
CA THR A 76 17.96 -6.97 -47.32
C THR A 76 16.47 -6.70 -47.11
N GLU A 77 16.13 -5.52 -46.62
CA GLU A 77 14.73 -5.07 -46.47
C GLU A 77 14.03 -4.99 -47.83
N ASN A 78 12.75 -5.37 -47.88
CA ASN A 78 11.91 -5.52 -49.06
C ASN A 78 12.33 -6.62 -50.05
N VAL A 79 13.35 -7.42 -49.69
CA VAL A 79 13.77 -8.61 -50.46
C VAL A 79 13.63 -9.86 -49.58
N ASP A 80 14.36 -9.87 -48.47
CA ASP A 80 14.41 -11.00 -47.54
C ASP A 80 13.39 -10.88 -46.39
N TYR A 81 13.00 -9.65 -46.05
CA TYR A 81 12.01 -9.34 -45.02
C TYR A 81 11.33 -7.99 -45.28
N ILE A 82 10.16 -7.78 -44.68
CA ILE A 82 9.45 -6.51 -44.62
C ILE A 82 9.32 -6.06 -43.16
N VAL A 83 9.22 -4.74 -42.93
CA VAL A 83 9.07 -4.17 -41.60
C VAL A 83 7.81 -3.32 -41.55
N ASP A 84 6.92 -3.62 -40.59
CA ASP A 84 5.91 -2.69 -40.14
C ASP A 84 6.49 -1.84 -39.01
N TYR A 85 6.90 -0.62 -39.36
CA TYR A 85 7.49 0.33 -38.42
C TYR A 85 6.52 0.87 -37.38
N ILE A 86 5.21 0.81 -37.63
CA ILE A 86 4.21 1.29 -36.66
C ILE A 86 4.03 0.24 -35.57
N SER A 87 3.79 -1.01 -35.96
CA SER A 87 3.61 -2.11 -35.01
C SER A 87 4.93 -2.68 -34.46
N GLY A 88 6.06 -2.39 -35.11
CA GLY A 88 7.36 -2.94 -34.74
C GLY A 88 7.49 -4.42 -35.08
N THR A 89 6.91 -4.86 -36.19
CA THR A 89 6.92 -6.26 -36.60
C THR A 89 7.77 -6.45 -37.86
N VAL A 90 8.67 -7.42 -37.83
CA VAL A 90 9.45 -7.86 -38.98
C VAL A 90 8.84 -9.16 -39.52
N THR A 91 8.49 -9.19 -40.80
CA THR A 91 8.00 -10.40 -41.47
C THR A 91 9.04 -10.89 -42.47
N ILE A 92 9.56 -12.09 -42.27
CA ILE A 92 10.53 -12.72 -43.16
C ILE A 92 9.80 -13.24 -44.41
N THR A 93 10.17 -12.73 -45.57
CA THR A 93 9.55 -13.07 -46.87
C THR A 93 10.29 -14.19 -47.59
N ASN A 94 11.57 -14.41 -47.28
CA ASN A 94 12.40 -15.42 -47.91
C ASN A 94 12.21 -16.81 -47.27
N ASN A 95 11.52 -17.70 -47.99
CA ASN A 95 11.21 -19.07 -47.55
C ASN A 95 12.44 -19.96 -47.38
N ASP A 96 13.54 -19.69 -48.08
CA ASP A 96 14.77 -20.47 -47.95
C ASP A 96 15.42 -20.22 -46.58
N ILE A 97 15.33 -18.99 -46.08
CA ILE A 97 15.81 -18.64 -44.74
C ILE A 97 14.94 -19.31 -43.68
N LEU A 98 13.61 -19.28 -43.85
CA LEU A 98 12.68 -19.92 -42.92
C LEU A 98 12.84 -21.43 -42.86
N SER A 99 13.07 -22.09 -44.00
CA SER A 99 13.27 -23.54 -44.08
C SER A 99 14.67 -24.00 -43.65
N SER A 100 15.67 -23.13 -43.72
CA SER A 100 17.05 -23.44 -43.30
C SER A 100 17.21 -23.66 -41.80
N GLY A 101 16.26 -23.21 -40.97
CA GLY A 101 16.38 -23.25 -39.52
C GLY A 101 17.49 -22.35 -38.96
N ALA A 102 18.05 -21.44 -39.77
CA ALA A 102 19.07 -20.50 -39.32
C ALA A 102 18.54 -19.58 -38.21
N ASN A 103 19.41 -19.24 -37.26
CA ASN A 103 19.07 -18.25 -36.23
C ASN A 103 18.94 -16.86 -36.87
N ILE A 104 17.76 -16.24 -36.70
CA ILE A 104 17.42 -14.91 -37.22
C ILE A 104 17.39 -13.94 -36.03
N GLN A 105 18.25 -12.92 -36.09
CA GLN A 105 18.30 -11.85 -35.10
C GLN A 105 17.86 -10.55 -35.75
N ALA A 106 16.92 -9.85 -35.12
CA ALA A 106 16.50 -8.51 -35.52
C ALA A 106 16.88 -7.52 -34.41
N THR A 107 17.44 -6.38 -34.81
CA THR A 107 17.79 -5.27 -33.92
C THR A 107 17.17 -3.99 -34.46
N CYS A 108 16.81 -3.07 -33.58
CA CYS A 108 16.22 -1.79 -33.95
C CYS A 108 16.65 -0.69 -32.98
N GLU A 109 16.53 0.56 -33.42
CA GLU A 109 16.66 1.72 -32.54
C GLU A 109 15.29 2.06 -31.96
N ASP A 110 15.17 1.95 -30.63
CA ASP A 110 13.96 2.35 -29.90
C ASP A 110 14.10 3.79 -29.38
N GLN A 111 13.12 4.64 -29.70
CA GLN A 111 13.05 6.02 -29.21
C GLN A 111 12.32 6.12 -27.85
N GLY A 112 12.32 5.04 -27.07
CA GLY A 112 11.59 4.87 -25.82
C GLY A 112 11.32 6.16 -25.04
N VAL A 113 10.02 6.47 -24.88
CA VAL A 113 9.49 7.73 -24.32
C VAL A 113 9.82 7.95 -22.83
N TYR A 114 10.39 6.94 -22.15
CA TYR A 114 10.55 6.93 -20.68
C TYR A 114 11.99 6.80 -20.16
N SER A 115 13.02 7.00 -20.98
CA SER A 115 14.39 7.05 -20.45
C SER A 115 14.66 8.39 -19.76
N MET A 116 14.82 8.37 -18.44
CA MET A 116 15.18 9.55 -17.63
C MET A 116 16.66 9.94 -17.71
N VAL A 117 17.46 9.22 -18.51
CA VAL A 117 18.90 9.43 -18.65
C VAL A 117 19.16 10.32 -19.86
N ARG A 118 19.86 11.44 -19.65
CA ARG A 118 20.21 12.33 -20.76
C ARG A 118 21.37 11.73 -21.56
N LYS A 119 21.14 11.41 -22.83
CA LYS A 119 22.17 10.88 -23.73
C LYS A 119 22.73 11.98 -24.62
N THR A 120 24.05 12.00 -24.77
CA THR A 120 24.78 12.87 -25.69
C THR A 120 25.57 11.99 -26.63
N PHE A 121 25.22 12.03 -27.91
CA PHE A 121 25.90 11.30 -28.96
C PHE A 121 26.55 12.28 -29.93
N THR A 122 27.88 12.24 -30.05
CA THR A 122 28.66 13.12 -30.92
C THR A 122 29.63 12.30 -31.72
N GLY A 123 29.78 12.59 -33.01
CA GLY A 123 30.75 11.87 -33.83
C GLY A 123 31.13 12.63 -35.09
N LEU A 124 32.21 12.15 -35.69
CA LEU A 124 32.76 12.59 -36.96
C LEU A 124 32.97 11.34 -37.81
N ALA A 125 32.40 11.34 -39.02
CA ALA A 125 32.71 10.36 -40.05
C ALA A 125 33.38 11.10 -41.21
N MET A 126 34.52 10.59 -41.66
CA MET A 126 35.27 11.11 -42.80
C MET A 126 35.43 10.01 -43.82
N GLU A 127 35.13 10.30 -45.08
CA GLU A 127 35.26 9.37 -46.18
C GLU A 127 36.05 10.03 -47.30
N TYR A 128 36.98 9.29 -47.88
CA TYR A 128 37.77 9.74 -49.01
C TYR A 128 37.74 8.69 -50.12
N ALA A 129 37.10 9.06 -51.23
CA ALA A 129 37.11 8.26 -52.45
C ALA A 129 38.40 8.55 -53.24
N PHE A 130 39.33 7.60 -53.24
CA PHE A 130 40.54 7.68 -54.05
C PHE A 130 40.25 7.44 -55.54
N SER A 131 39.18 6.69 -55.84
CA SER A 131 38.64 6.46 -57.19
C SER A 131 37.17 6.04 -57.11
N ASP A 132 36.52 5.88 -58.27
CA ASP A 132 35.15 5.32 -58.38
C ASP A 132 35.02 3.88 -57.85
N HIS A 133 36.14 3.24 -57.53
CA HIS A 133 36.23 1.84 -57.14
C HIS A 133 36.95 1.62 -55.80
N PHE A 134 37.51 2.66 -55.20
CA PHE A 134 38.24 2.55 -53.95
C PHE A 134 37.92 3.70 -52.99
N VAL A 135 37.37 3.33 -51.85
CA VAL A 135 37.01 4.25 -50.78
C VAL A 135 37.68 3.82 -49.47
N LEU A 136 38.18 4.81 -48.74
CA LEU A 136 38.66 4.66 -47.37
C LEU A 136 37.95 5.68 -46.50
N GLY A 137 37.40 5.24 -45.38
CA GLY A 137 36.79 6.11 -44.40
C GLY A 137 37.22 5.80 -42.98
N GLY A 138 37.00 6.77 -42.11
CA GLY A 138 37.26 6.70 -40.69
C GLY A 138 36.09 7.29 -39.91
N THR A 139 35.82 6.70 -38.76
CA THR A 139 34.71 7.09 -37.89
C THR A 139 35.25 7.29 -36.48
N LEU A 140 34.83 8.37 -35.83
CA LEU A 140 35.05 8.63 -34.41
C LEU A 140 33.70 9.02 -33.80
N MET A 141 33.24 8.30 -32.79
CA MET A 141 31.96 8.50 -32.13
C MET A 141 32.17 8.48 -30.62
N HIS A 142 31.41 9.29 -29.90
CA HIS A 142 31.40 9.36 -28.45
C HIS A 142 29.95 9.39 -27.96
N LEU A 143 29.62 8.47 -27.07
CA LEU A 143 28.32 8.35 -26.42
C LEU A 143 28.52 8.54 -24.91
N SER A 144 27.89 9.57 -24.36
CA SER A 144 27.89 9.84 -22.92
C SER A 144 26.47 9.95 -22.39
N GLU A 145 26.18 9.22 -21.33
CA GLU A 145 24.90 9.23 -20.62
C GLU A 145 25.07 9.93 -19.28
N ARG A 146 24.18 10.86 -18.93
CA ARG A 146 24.21 11.56 -17.65
C ARG A 146 23.04 11.13 -16.76
N PRO A 147 23.29 10.52 -15.58
CA PRO A 147 22.25 10.11 -14.66
C PRO A 147 21.64 11.33 -13.94
N LEU A 148 20.43 11.15 -13.38
CA LEU A 148 19.77 12.18 -12.57
C LEU A 148 20.40 12.33 -11.18
N THR A 149 20.88 11.23 -10.62
CA THR A 149 21.49 11.12 -9.28
C THR A 149 22.94 10.67 -9.38
N ASN A 150 23.74 10.94 -8.35
CA ASN A 150 25.12 10.45 -8.27
C ASN A 150 25.20 9.02 -7.70
N LYS A 151 24.15 8.57 -7.01
CA LYS A 151 23.95 7.18 -6.64
C LYS A 151 23.29 6.46 -7.82
N VAL A 152 23.94 5.41 -8.32
CA VAL A 152 23.46 4.60 -9.45
C VAL A 152 23.56 3.13 -9.08
N ASP A 153 22.48 2.40 -9.34
CA ASP A 153 22.36 0.98 -9.03
C ASP A 153 23.03 0.11 -10.10
N MET A 154 23.43 -1.09 -9.71
CA MET A 154 23.98 -2.09 -10.62
C MET A 154 23.02 -2.39 -11.79
N ASN A 155 23.56 -2.49 -13.00
CA ASN A 155 22.85 -2.65 -14.29
C ASN A 155 22.16 -1.37 -14.82
N THR A 156 22.32 -0.24 -14.14
CA THR A 156 21.83 1.07 -14.63
C THR A 156 22.98 2.07 -14.85
N GLU A 157 24.20 1.55 -14.99
CA GLU A 157 25.41 2.36 -15.08
C GLU A 157 25.39 3.26 -16.33
N PRO A 158 25.61 4.57 -16.18
CA PRO A 158 25.66 5.47 -17.33
C PRO A 158 26.84 5.14 -18.24
N LEU A 159 26.56 4.98 -19.53
CA LEU A 159 27.59 4.75 -20.53
C LEU A 159 28.46 5.99 -20.77
N ASN A 160 29.75 5.79 -21.01
CA ASN A 160 30.66 6.84 -21.44
C ASN A 160 31.72 6.27 -22.40
N ASN A 161 31.31 5.95 -23.62
CA ASN A 161 32.09 5.16 -24.55
C ASN A 161 32.55 5.98 -25.76
N THR A 162 33.79 5.76 -26.20
CA THR A 162 34.32 6.30 -27.45
C THR A 162 34.59 5.16 -28.42
N LEU A 163 33.98 5.19 -29.59
CA LEU A 163 34.25 4.25 -30.67
C LEU A 163 35.06 4.95 -31.74
N TRP A 164 36.13 4.32 -32.21
CA TRP A 164 36.81 4.75 -33.42
C TRP A 164 36.98 3.57 -34.37
N GLY A 165 36.95 3.83 -35.67
CA GLY A 165 37.04 2.78 -36.67
C GLY A 165 37.52 3.28 -38.01
N LEU A 166 37.93 2.33 -38.84
CA LEU A 166 38.35 2.51 -40.21
C LEU A 166 37.59 1.53 -41.08
N HIS A 167 37.15 1.95 -42.25
CA HIS A 167 36.49 1.08 -43.21
C HIS A 167 37.03 1.33 -44.61
N THR A 168 37.05 0.29 -45.42
CA THR A 168 37.44 0.39 -46.82
C THR A 168 36.54 -0.47 -47.69
N ALA A 169 36.24 0.05 -48.88
CA ALA A 169 35.49 -0.64 -49.91
C ALA A 169 36.28 -0.60 -51.21
N PHE A 170 36.46 -1.78 -51.82
CA PHE A 170 37.13 -1.96 -53.10
C PHE A 170 36.24 -2.77 -54.04
N ASP A 171 35.91 -2.19 -55.19
CA ASP A 171 35.12 -2.82 -56.23
C ASP A 171 36.00 -3.16 -57.44
N PHE A 172 36.05 -4.42 -57.82
CA PHE A 172 36.86 -4.91 -58.93
C PHE A 172 36.00 -5.59 -59.98
N GLU A 173 36.03 -5.10 -61.22
CA GLU A 173 35.37 -5.75 -62.36
C GLU A 173 36.37 -6.59 -63.15
N SER A 174 36.02 -7.86 -63.40
CA SER A 174 36.90 -8.83 -64.06
C SER A 174 36.19 -9.56 -65.18
N GLN A 175 36.49 -9.17 -66.42
CA GLN A 175 36.07 -9.94 -67.59
C GLN A 175 36.78 -11.30 -67.67
N ALA A 176 37.98 -11.42 -67.08
CA ALA A 176 38.70 -12.69 -67.03
C ALA A 176 37.94 -13.76 -66.23
N LEU A 177 37.36 -13.37 -65.08
CA LEU A 177 36.52 -14.27 -64.28
C LEU A 177 35.24 -14.65 -65.03
N THR A 178 34.63 -13.70 -65.73
CA THR A 178 33.46 -13.93 -66.60
C THR A 178 33.77 -14.95 -67.67
N ASN A 179 34.90 -14.80 -68.37
CA ASN A 179 35.29 -15.69 -69.45
C ASN A 179 35.56 -17.12 -68.95
N VAL A 180 36.07 -17.29 -67.72
CA VAL A 180 36.22 -18.62 -67.10
C VAL A 180 34.87 -19.26 -66.80
N LEU A 181 33.89 -18.48 -66.33
CA LEU A 181 32.53 -18.96 -66.08
C LEU A 181 31.78 -19.31 -67.39
N ASP A 182 32.06 -18.57 -68.46
CA ASP A 182 31.50 -18.79 -69.81
C ASP A 182 32.02 -20.08 -70.48
N MET A 183 33.09 -20.69 -69.95
CA MET A 183 33.59 -21.99 -70.43
C MET A 183 32.82 -23.19 -69.86
N LEU A 184 31.92 -22.97 -68.89
CA LEU A 184 31.09 -24.05 -68.33
C LEU A 184 29.99 -24.44 -69.33
N PRO A 185 29.84 -25.74 -69.68
CA PRO A 185 28.80 -26.15 -70.60
C PRO A 185 27.40 -25.84 -70.04
N LEU A 186 26.51 -25.36 -70.91
CA LEU A 186 25.10 -24.98 -70.64
C LEU A 186 24.86 -23.57 -70.05
N VAL A 187 25.88 -22.70 -69.95
CA VAL A 187 25.74 -21.32 -69.44
C VAL A 187 26.41 -20.35 -70.43
N ASN A 188 25.74 -19.23 -70.76
CA ASN A 188 26.31 -18.14 -71.57
C ASN A 188 26.33 -16.86 -70.72
N VAL A 189 27.51 -16.36 -70.39
CA VAL A 189 27.70 -15.26 -69.43
C VAL A 189 28.47 -14.12 -70.11
N THR A 190 27.77 -13.03 -70.45
CA THR A 190 28.36 -11.89 -71.18
C THR A 190 28.60 -10.64 -70.32
N GLN A 191 28.04 -10.60 -69.11
CA GLN A 191 28.20 -9.45 -68.21
C GLN A 191 29.47 -9.56 -67.35
N PRO A 192 30.25 -8.47 -67.18
CA PRO A 192 31.45 -8.47 -66.36
C PRO A 192 31.18 -8.94 -64.94
N SER A 193 32.05 -9.80 -64.41
CA SER A 193 31.97 -10.28 -63.04
C SER A 193 32.51 -9.21 -62.11
N LYS A 194 31.73 -8.85 -61.09
CA LYS A 194 32.12 -7.88 -60.07
C LYS A 194 32.51 -8.59 -58.77
N LEU A 195 33.70 -8.32 -58.27
CA LEU A 195 34.19 -8.72 -56.95
C LEU A 195 34.21 -7.48 -56.06
N THR A 196 33.40 -7.47 -55.01
CA THR A 196 33.38 -6.39 -54.02
C THR A 196 34.02 -6.88 -52.73
N MET A 197 35.07 -6.20 -52.29
CA MET A 197 35.74 -6.42 -51.02
C MET A 197 35.42 -5.26 -50.08
N ARG A 198 34.91 -5.58 -48.89
CA ARG A 198 34.70 -4.61 -47.81
C ARG A 198 35.47 -5.09 -46.58
N ALA A 199 36.17 -4.17 -45.92
CA ALA A 199 36.85 -4.45 -44.66
C ALA A 199 36.59 -3.32 -43.68
N GLU A 200 36.27 -3.68 -42.44
CA GLU A 200 35.96 -2.73 -41.37
C GLU A 200 36.75 -3.13 -40.12
N PHE A 201 37.27 -2.12 -39.43
CA PHE A 201 37.89 -2.23 -38.12
C PHE A 201 37.23 -1.21 -37.20
N ALA A 202 36.84 -1.61 -36.01
CA ALA A 202 36.32 -0.70 -34.99
C ALA A 202 36.84 -1.13 -33.61
N GLN A 203 37.24 -0.15 -32.81
CA GLN A 203 37.61 -0.34 -31.42
C GLN A 203 36.71 0.53 -30.54
N LEU A 204 36.10 -0.12 -29.55
CA LEU A 204 35.39 0.55 -28.47
C LEU A 204 36.35 0.80 -27.31
N VAL A 205 36.48 2.05 -26.90
CA VAL A 205 37.17 2.47 -25.68
C VAL A 205 36.10 2.79 -24.64
N PRO A 206 35.82 1.88 -23.70
CA PRO A 206 34.87 2.14 -22.64
C PRO A 206 35.47 3.13 -21.63
N GLY A 207 34.63 4.03 -21.13
CA GLY A 207 34.98 4.98 -20.08
C GLY A 207 33.92 4.98 -18.99
N SER A 208 34.27 5.54 -17.83
CA SER A 208 33.32 5.75 -16.74
C SER A 208 32.85 7.21 -16.70
N ASN A 209 31.62 7.42 -16.24
CA ASN A 209 31.11 8.76 -16.03
C ASN A 209 31.67 9.35 -14.72
N LYS A 210 32.27 10.54 -14.77
CA LYS A 210 32.83 11.22 -13.59
C LYS A 210 31.78 11.58 -12.54
N GLN A 211 30.50 11.70 -12.94
CA GLN A 211 29.40 12.06 -12.04
C GLN A 211 29.14 11.00 -10.96
N ILE A 212 29.48 9.74 -11.22
CA ILE A 212 29.28 8.60 -10.30
C ILE A 212 30.56 8.20 -9.56
N ASP A 213 31.65 8.95 -9.70
CA ASP A 213 32.97 8.69 -9.09
C ASP A 213 33.46 7.24 -9.25
N ASN A 214 33.10 6.59 -10.37
CA ASN A 214 33.40 5.18 -10.64
C ASN A 214 32.86 4.20 -9.57
N THR A 215 31.78 4.58 -8.88
CA THR A 215 31.07 3.76 -7.90
C THR A 215 29.72 3.31 -8.44
N VAL A 216 29.36 2.08 -8.08
CA VAL A 216 28.07 1.47 -8.41
C VAL A 216 27.56 0.81 -7.14
N TYR A 217 26.28 1.03 -6.84
CA TYR A 217 25.64 0.49 -5.65
C TYR A 217 25.04 -0.87 -5.99
N VAL A 218 25.47 -1.90 -5.26
CA VAL A 218 24.84 -3.23 -5.32
C VAL A 218 23.54 -3.21 -4.51
N ASP A 219 23.57 -2.50 -3.38
CA ASP A 219 22.43 -2.17 -2.53
C ASP A 219 22.79 -0.90 -1.76
N ASP A 220 21.87 0.06 -1.68
CA ASP A 220 22.02 1.30 -0.92
C ASP A 220 21.15 1.33 0.35
N PHE A 221 20.37 0.27 0.58
CA PHE A 221 19.40 0.09 1.66
C PHE A 221 18.31 1.17 1.75
N GLU A 222 18.17 2.07 0.77
CA GLU A 222 17.16 3.14 0.80
C GLU A 222 15.74 2.54 0.70
N ALA A 223 15.60 1.43 -0.06
CA ALA A 223 14.35 0.69 -0.20
C ALA A 223 14.19 -0.47 0.81
N ALA A 224 15.13 -0.64 1.75
CA ALA A 224 15.11 -1.75 2.71
C ALA A 224 13.97 -1.61 3.74
N LYS A 225 13.55 -0.37 4.02
CA LYS A 225 12.40 -0.10 4.91
C LYS A 225 11.19 0.36 4.10
N LYS A 226 10.15 -0.46 4.09
CA LYS A 226 8.81 -0.05 3.63
C LYS A 226 7.89 0.10 4.82
N SER A 227 7.41 1.32 5.05
CA SER A 227 6.51 1.62 6.16
C SER A 227 5.05 1.59 5.72
N ILE A 228 4.18 0.96 6.52
CA ILE A 228 2.73 0.98 6.34
C ILE A 228 2.14 1.84 7.45
N SER A 229 1.41 2.87 7.06
CA SER A 229 0.80 3.81 7.99
C SER A 229 -0.45 3.22 8.63
N LEU A 230 -0.44 2.98 9.94
CA LEU A 230 -1.61 2.51 10.70
C LEU A 230 -2.41 3.63 11.37
N LYS A 231 -1.99 4.89 11.23
CA LYS A 231 -2.58 6.04 11.95
C LYS A 231 -3.99 6.45 11.48
N ASP A 232 -4.47 5.97 10.34
CA ASP A 232 -5.77 6.41 9.80
C ASP A 232 -6.91 6.04 10.75
N VAL A 233 -7.43 7.05 11.47
CA VAL A 233 -8.45 6.91 12.53
C VAL A 233 -9.77 6.34 12.01
N THR A 234 -10.07 6.53 10.73
CA THR A 234 -11.33 6.05 10.12
C THR A 234 -11.34 4.54 9.92
N GLN A 235 -10.16 3.91 9.93
CA GLN A 235 -10.00 2.45 9.81
C GLN A 235 -10.04 1.74 11.17
N TRP A 236 -10.12 2.50 12.28
CA TRP A 236 -10.20 1.96 13.64
C TRP A 236 -11.64 1.96 14.13
N HIS A 237 -12.04 0.83 14.70
CA HIS A 237 -13.36 0.60 15.28
C HIS A 237 -13.23 0.15 16.73
N LEU A 238 -14.34 0.17 17.47
CA LEU A 238 -14.39 -0.34 18.84
C LEU A 238 -13.92 -1.81 18.88
N ALA A 239 -13.04 -2.16 19.82
CA ALA A 239 -12.54 -3.52 19.92
C ALA A 239 -13.52 -4.46 20.65
N SER A 240 -13.49 -5.73 20.25
CA SER A 240 -13.99 -6.84 21.06
C SER A 240 -13.19 -6.97 22.36
N THR A 241 -13.79 -7.59 23.38
CA THR A 241 -13.14 -7.74 24.69
C THR A 241 -11.91 -8.64 24.55
N PRO A 242 -10.69 -8.15 24.89
CA PRO A 242 -9.47 -8.92 24.71
C PRO A 242 -9.53 -10.23 25.51
N TYR A 243 -9.05 -11.31 24.90
CA TYR A 243 -8.88 -12.58 25.60
C TYR A 243 -7.43 -12.74 26.05
N ASP A 244 -7.21 -13.05 27.32
CA ASP A 244 -5.89 -13.34 27.88
C ASP A 244 -5.91 -14.70 28.61
N PRO A 245 -5.12 -15.71 28.17
CA PRO A 245 -4.99 -16.99 28.85
C PRO A 245 -4.56 -16.91 30.31
N SER A 246 -3.88 -15.82 30.72
CA SER A 246 -3.47 -15.58 32.11
C SER A 246 -4.61 -15.07 33.01
N GLY A 247 -5.78 -14.77 32.44
CA GLY A 247 -6.98 -14.40 33.18
C GLY A 247 -7.15 -12.91 33.48
N LYS A 248 -6.42 -12.01 32.81
CA LYS A 248 -6.57 -10.55 32.98
C LYS A 248 -7.95 -10.01 32.61
N PHE A 249 -8.60 -10.64 31.63
CA PHE A 249 -9.93 -10.26 31.12
C PHE A 249 -10.90 -11.43 31.25
N PRO A 250 -11.34 -11.77 32.48
CA PRO A 250 -12.21 -12.91 32.72
C PRO A 250 -13.56 -12.78 32.01
N GLU A 251 -14.02 -11.56 31.75
CA GLU A 251 -15.27 -11.29 31.06
C GLU A 251 -15.29 -11.77 29.60
N ALA A 252 -14.11 -11.96 28.97
CA ALA A 252 -14.01 -12.46 27.61
C ALA A 252 -14.57 -13.90 27.45
N ALA A 253 -14.73 -14.64 28.55
CA ALA A 253 -15.31 -15.98 28.54
C ALA A 253 -16.84 -15.98 28.35
N TYR A 254 -17.52 -14.87 28.62
CA TYR A 254 -18.96 -14.76 28.45
C TYR A 254 -19.35 -14.67 26.96
N SER A 255 -20.54 -15.15 26.64
CA SER A 255 -21.11 -15.12 25.29
C SER A 255 -22.61 -14.90 25.41
N ASN A 256 -23.13 -13.99 24.59
CA ASN A 256 -24.50 -13.50 24.63
C ASN A 256 -24.93 -13.12 26.05
N ASP A 257 -24.08 -12.35 26.74
CA ASP A 257 -24.26 -11.94 28.13
C ASP A 257 -23.57 -10.58 28.34
N LEU A 258 -24.28 -9.65 28.97
CA LEU A 258 -23.83 -8.26 29.18
C LEU A 258 -22.55 -8.15 30.00
N ARG A 259 -22.20 -9.20 30.77
CA ARG A 259 -20.94 -9.26 31.53
C ARG A 259 -19.70 -9.11 30.66
N TYR A 260 -19.78 -9.52 29.40
CA TYR A 260 -18.67 -9.43 28.45
C TYR A 260 -18.12 -7.99 28.26
N GLY A 261 -18.95 -6.97 28.45
CA GLY A 261 -18.56 -5.55 28.31
C GLY A 261 -18.27 -4.82 29.63
N GLN A 262 -18.39 -5.48 30.80
CA GLN A 262 -18.46 -4.80 32.09
C GLN A 262 -17.21 -3.99 32.49
N ASN A 263 -16.02 -4.35 32.00
CA ASN A 263 -14.78 -3.63 32.31
C ASN A 263 -14.38 -2.58 31.26
N ARG A 264 -15.21 -2.38 30.24
CA ARG A 264 -14.91 -1.43 29.17
C ARG A 264 -15.11 0.01 29.63
N SER A 265 -14.03 0.79 29.64
CA SER A 265 -14.03 2.22 29.88
C SER A 265 -14.02 3.02 28.58
N LEU A 266 -14.36 4.29 28.68
CA LEU A 266 -14.41 5.19 27.54
C LEU A 266 -13.01 5.38 26.95
N LEU A 267 -12.89 5.09 25.66
CA LEU A 267 -11.72 5.34 24.84
C LEU A 267 -12.17 6.18 23.64
N SER A 268 -11.43 7.24 23.36
CA SER A 268 -11.64 8.06 22.16
C SER A 268 -10.37 8.10 21.32
N TRP A 269 -10.51 7.99 20.00
CA TRP A 269 -9.41 8.06 19.04
C TRP A 269 -9.76 8.99 17.88
N TYR A 270 -8.89 9.97 17.61
CA TYR A 270 -9.20 11.04 16.66
C TYR A 270 -7.96 11.83 16.21
N TYR A 271 -8.14 12.59 15.13
CA TYR A 271 -7.24 13.69 14.76
C TYR A 271 -7.83 15.00 15.27
N VAL A 272 -7.02 15.84 15.91
CA VAL A 272 -7.43 17.23 16.17
C VAL A 272 -7.48 17.96 14.83
N ASP A 273 -8.67 18.43 14.48
CA ASP A 273 -8.88 19.16 13.23
C ASP A 273 -8.11 20.48 13.26
N GLN A 274 -7.48 20.82 12.14
CA GLN A 274 -6.69 22.04 11.98
C GLN A 274 -7.52 23.32 12.16
N ILE A 275 -8.86 23.23 12.09
CA ILE A 275 -9.76 24.31 12.48
C ILE A 275 -9.50 24.79 13.90
N PHE A 276 -9.11 23.92 14.85
CA PHE A 276 -8.85 24.35 16.22
C PHE A 276 -7.44 24.91 16.39
N THR A 277 -6.45 24.36 15.68
CA THR A 277 -5.04 24.70 15.90
C THR A 277 -4.50 25.85 15.04
N GLN A 278 -5.20 26.22 13.94
CA GLN A 278 -4.75 27.28 13.02
C GLN A 278 -5.44 28.64 13.23
N SER A 279 -6.25 28.80 14.29
CA SER A 279 -6.89 30.08 14.64
C SER A 279 -7.61 30.76 13.46
N ARG A 280 -8.36 29.99 12.67
CA ARG A 280 -9.12 30.48 11.51
C ARG A 280 -10.39 31.20 11.96
N SER A 281 -11.07 31.89 11.03
CA SER A 281 -12.37 32.53 11.34
C SER A 281 -13.47 31.54 11.74
N GLN A 282 -13.32 30.26 11.41
CA GLN A 282 -14.24 29.20 11.78
C GLN A 282 -13.92 28.58 13.15
N THR A 283 -12.77 28.93 13.76
CA THR A 283 -12.42 28.49 15.11
C THR A 283 -13.32 29.22 16.11
N PRO A 284 -13.97 28.52 17.06
CA PRO A 284 -14.74 29.16 18.11
C PRO A 284 -13.92 30.22 18.86
N ASP A 285 -14.54 31.36 19.16
CA ASP A 285 -13.84 32.52 19.74
C ASP A 285 -13.16 32.20 21.08
N HIS A 286 -13.78 31.34 21.91
CA HIS A 286 -13.23 30.94 23.20
C HIS A 286 -12.00 30.04 23.07
N ILE A 287 -11.85 29.30 21.96
CA ILE A 287 -10.66 28.48 21.68
C ILE A 287 -9.58 29.35 21.02
N ARG A 288 -9.99 30.18 20.05
CA ARG A 288 -9.09 31.05 19.29
C ARG A 288 -8.35 32.06 20.17
N SER A 289 -8.97 32.49 21.26
CA SER A 289 -8.37 33.43 22.23
C SER A 289 -7.67 32.77 23.41
N ASP A 290 -7.67 31.43 23.49
CA ASP A 290 -7.07 30.65 24.57
C ASP A 290 -5.69 30.11 24.16
N GLU A 291 -4.67 30.94 24.34
CA GLU A 291 -3.28 30.57 24.04
C GLU A 291 -2.77 29.41 24.89
N GLU A 292 -3.29 29.24 26.12
CA GLU A 292 -2.90 28.16 27.04
C GLU A 292 -3.38 26.82 26.48
N GLN A 293 -4.63 26.75 26.04
CA GLN A 293 -5.18 25.57 25.39
C GLN A 293 -4.46 25.23 24.08
N LEU A 294 -4.18 26.21 23.24
CA LEU A 294 -3.50 25.98 21.96
C LEU A 294 -2.03 25.55 22.12
N SER A 295 -1.41 25.93 23.24
CA SER A 295 -0.04 25.53 23.59
C SER A 295 0.03 24.18 24.28
N ASN A 296 -1.11 23.61 24.70
CA ASN A 296 -1.15 22.34 25.41
C ASN A 296 -0.67 21.18 24.51
N HIS A 297 0.32 20.43 24.98
CA HIS A 297 0.94 19.32 24.25
C HIS A 297 -0.03 18.21 23.85
N TYR A 298 -1.17 18.06 24.52
CA TYR A 298 -2.19 17.07 24.17
C TYR A 298 -3.02 17.43 22.94
N VAL A 299 -3.08 18.71 22.53
CA VAL A 299 -3.98 19.17 21.44
C VAL A 299 -3.31 20.08 20.41
N ARG A 300 -2.10 20.59 20.68
CA ARG A 300 -1.39 21.49 19.78
C ARG A 300 -1.07 20.84 18.43
N ALA A 301 -0.91 21.68 17.40
CA ALA A 301 -0.31 21.24 16.16
C ALA A 301 1.18 20.93 16.37
N VAL A 302 1.65 19.81 15.82
CA VAL A 302 3.06 19.39 15.89
C VAL A 302 3.71 19.53 14.52
N ASN A 303 4.83 20.22 14.48
CA ASN A 303 5.58 20.41 13.26
C ASN A 303 6.41 19.16 12.95
N GLN A 304 6.50 18.79 11.67
CA GLN A 304 7.31 17.69 11.19
C GLN A 304 8.78 17.84 11.58
N LYS A 305 9.30 19.07 11.65
CA LYS A 305 10.68 19.34 12.07
C LYS A 305 10.95 19.05 13.55
N GLU A 306 9.93 18.91 14.38
CA GLU A 306 10.11 18.52 15.79
C GLU A 306 10.53 17.05 15.91
N ILE A 307 10.02 16.19 15.03
CA ILE A 307 10.34 14.76 15.01
C ILE A 307 11.46 14.46 13.99
N TYR A 308 11.47 15.16 12.85
CA TYR A 308 12.39 14.95 11.74
C TYR A 308 13.08 16.26 11.36
N PRO A 309 14.07 16.73 12.14
CA PRO A 309 14.71 18.03 11.93
C PRO A 309 15.47 18.15 10.60
N ASP A 310 16.07 17.04 10.14
CA ASP A 310 16.89 17.00 8.91
C ASP A 310 16.08 16.69 7.65
N LYS A 311 14.75 16.55 7.76
CA LYS A 311 13.89 16.26 6.62
C LYS A 311 13.44 17.54 5.93
N ASP A 312 13.84 17.69 4.68
CA ASP A 312 13.40 18.81 3.85
C ASP A 312 11.92 18.67 3.48
N LEU A 313 11.20 19.80 3.56
CA LEU A 313 9.80 19.91 3.13
C LEU A 313 9.76 20.40 1.69
N GLN A 314 8.97 19.73 0.85
CA GLN A 314 8.69 20.25 -0.49
C GLN A 314 7.84 21.53 -0.41
N TYR A 315 8.00 22.43 -1.39
CA TYR A 315 7.37 23.76 -1.39
C TYR A 315 5.83 23.74 -1.26
N ASN A 316 5.17 22.65 -1.62
CA ASN A 316 3.71 22.47 -1.55
C ASN A 316 3.24 21.52 -0.43
N GLN A 317 4.13 21.04 0.44
CA GLN A 317 3.77 20.15 1.54
C GLN A 317 3.54 20.94 2.82
N THR A 318 2.51 20.56 3.58
CA THR A 318 2.31 21.09 4.95
C THR A 318 3.40 20.54 5.87
N GLY A 319 3.99 21.41 6.67
CA GLY A 319 4.94 21.01 7.72
C GLY A 319 4.26 20.49 9.00
N LEU A 320 2.95 20.29 9.01
CA LEU A 320 2.21 19.81 10.18
C LEU A 320 1.96 18.30 10.08
N LEU A 321 2.22 17.58 11.18
CA LEU A 321 1.90 16.16 11.29
C LEU A 321 0.45 15.97 11.74
N ASN A 322 -0.26 15.06 11.08
CA ASN A 322 -1.53 14.53 11.59
C ASN A 322 -1.21 13.47 12.66
N ILE A 323 -1.56 13.75 13.91
CA ILE A 323 -1.32 12.90 15.08
C ILE A 323 -2.60 12.18 15.47
N MET A 324 -2.55 10.85 15.50
CA MET A 324 -3.62 10.04 16.06
C MET A 324 -3.59 10.17 17.58
N ASN A 325 -4.55 10.89 18.13
CA ASN A 325 -4.73 11.02 19.57
C ASN A 325 -5.56 9.84 20.04
N VAL A 326 -5.16 9.25 21.17
CA VAL A 326 -5.89 8.18 21.84
C VAL A 326 -6.02 8.60 23.30
N VAL A 327 -7.24 8.86 23.74
CA VAL A 327 -7.53 9.34 25.11
C VAL A 327 -8.37 8.31 25.83
N PHE A 328 -7.86 7.83 26.96
CA PHE A 328 -8.48 6.79 27.78
C PHE A 328 -8.99 7.37 29.10
N TYR A 329 -10.27 7.13 29.40
CA TYR A 329 -10.93 7.61 30.61
C TYR A 329 -11.33 6.43 31.51
N PRO A 330 -10.40 5.88 32.33
CA PRO A 330 -10.61 4.63 33.08
C PRO A 330 -11.68 4.69 34.19
N LYS A 331 -12.11 5.90 34.56
CA LYS A 331 -13.17 6.13 35.54
C LYS A 331 -14.54 6.34 34.89
N GLN A 332 -14.61 6.34 33.56
CA GLN A 332 -15.83 6.64 32.83
C GLN A 332 -16.24 5.43 32.00
N ARG A 333 -17.54 5.14 32.03
CA ARG A 333 -18.16 4.05 31.28
C ARG A 333 -17.96 4.24 29.78
N GLY A 334 -17.49 3.20 29.10
CA GLY A 334 -17.42 3.16 27.64
C GLY A 334 -18.67 2.51 27.01
N PRO A 335 -18.73 2.43 25.68
CA PRO A 335 -19.87 1.86 24.96
C PRO A 335 -20.13 0.39 25.33
N TYR A 336 -21.41 0.03 25.42
CA TYR A 336 -21.93 -1.30 25.74
C TYR A 336 -21.37 -1.90 27.04
N ASN A 337 -21.18 -1.06 28.05
CA ASN A 337 -20.81 -1.49 29.40
C ASN A 337 -22.01 -1.37 30.34
N TYR A 338 -22.49 -2.51 30.84
CA TYR A 338 -23.64 -2.60 31.75
C TYR A 338 -23.24 -2.94 33.21
N ASP A 339 -22.07 -2.48 33.65
CA ASP A 339 -21.57 -2.71 35.01
C ASP A 339 -22.18 -1.75 36.04
N VAL A 340 -23.07 -2.27 36.88
CA VAL A 340 -23.63 -1.54 38.03
C VAL A 340 -22.81 -1.76 39.30
N ASN A 341 -22.28 -2.97 39.49
CA ASN A 341 -21.60 -3.36 40.72
C ASN A 341 -20.26 -2.65 40.88
N GLY A 342 -19.55 -2.45 39.76
CA GLY A 342 -18.33 -1.69 39.72
C GLY A 342 -18.54 -0.18 39.52
N MET A 343 -19.77 0.35 39.65
CA MET A 343 -20.04 1.79 39.66
C MET A 343 -20.07 2.33 41.10
N ASN A 344 -19.48 3.51 41.31
CA ASN A 344 -19.54 4.28 42.56
C ASN A 344 -20.85 5.09 42.66
N SER A 345 -21.16 5.64 43.84
CA SER A 345 -22.37 6.46 44.02
C SER A 345 -22.32 7.79 43.27
N ASP A 346 -21.11 8.26 42.91
CA ASP A 346 -20.87 9.43 42.06
C ASP A 346 -20.92 9.10 40.56
N GLY A 347 -21.26 7.85 40.20
CA GLY A 347 -21.36 7.40 38.82
C GLY A 347 -20.03 7.06 38.14
N SER A 348 -18.89 7.22 38.82
CA SER A 348 -17.59 6.81 38.29
C SER A 348 -17.40 5.30 38.37
N LEU A 349 -16.60 4.73 37.47
CA LEU A 349 -16.17 3.34 37.58
C LEU A 349 -15.16 3.17 38.71
N SER A 350 -15.45 2.21 39.59
CA SER A 350 -14.52 1.70 40.60
C SER A 350 -13.44 0.82 39.95
N GLN A 351 -12.30 0.69 40.63
CA GLN A 351 -11.13 -0.09 40.19
C GLN A 351 -10.64 0.27 38.78
N PRO A 352 -10.27 1.54 38.50
CA PRO A 352 -9.80 1.99 37.19
C PRO A 352 -8.62 1.15 36.65
N GLU A 353 -7.80 0.57 37.53
CA GLU A 353 -6.68 -0.31 37.20
C GLU A 353 -7.08 -1.65 36.56
N LYS A 354 -8.35 -2.06 36.70
CA LYS A 354 -8.90 -3.27 36.06
C LYS A 354 -9.71 -2.97 34.81
N ARG A 355 -9.90 -1.69 34.48
CA ARG A 355 -10.69 -1.29 33.33
C ARG A 355 -9.81 -1.22 32.10
N TRP A 356 -10.41 -1.45 30.94
CA TRP A 356 -9.72 -1.43 29.66
C TRP A 356 -10.51 -0.65 28.63
N GLY A 357 -9.83 -0.15 27.61
CA GLY A 357 -10.42 0.44 26.42
C GLY A 357 -9.64 -0.05 25.22
N GLY A 358 -10.33 -0.38 24.13
CA GLY A 358 -9.69 -0.98 22.96
C GLY A 358 -10.27 -0.45 21.67
N MET A 359 -9.38 -0.30 20.69
CA MET A 359 -9.73 -0.09 19.29
C MET A 359 -9.04 -1.17 18.45
N MET A 360 -9.70 -1.62 17.39
CA MET A 360 -9.20 -2.63 16.47
C MET A 360 -9.34 -2.15 15.04
N ARG A 361 -8.45 -2.63 14.16
CA ARG A 361 -8.52 -2.41 12.73
C ARG A 361 -8.15 -3.68 11.99
N LYS A 362 -8.69 -3.84 10.78
CA LYS A 362 -8.18 -4.86 9.87
C LYS A 362 -6.80 -4.47 9.34
N VAL A 363 -5.98 -5.49 9.09
CA VAL A 363 -4.80 -5.35 8.24
C VAL A 363 -5.25 -5.52 6.80
N GLU A 364 -4.75 -4.68 5.89
CA GLU A 364 -5.10 -4.77 4.47
C GLU A 364 -4.75 -6.15 3.90
N SER A 365 -5.58 -6.65 2.98
CA SER A 365 -5.49 -8.04 2.50
C SER A 365 -4.16 -8.39 1.83
N ASN A 366 -3.48 -7.41 1.25
CA ASN A 366 -2.14 -7.57 0.68
C ASN A 366 -1.03 -7.68 1.75
N LEU A 367 -1.33 -7.38 3.01
CA LEU A 367 -0.40 -7.31 4.13
C LEU A 367 -0.70 -8.33 5.23
N THR A 368 -1.71 -9.19 5.09
CA THR A 368 -2.08 -10.19 6.10
C THR A 368 -1.01 -11.25 6.31
N ASN A 369 -0.21 -11.54 5.28
CA ASN A 369 0.94 -12.45 5.41
C ASN A 369 2.21 -11.66 5.76
N PHE A 370 2.51 -11.57 7.06
CA PHE A 370 3.67 -10.85 7.58
C PHE A 370 5.01 -11.46 7.14
N GLU A 371 5.08 -12.78 6.98
CA GLU A 371 6.27 -13.48 6.51
C GLU A 371 6.63 -13.09 5.06
N SER A 372 5.65 -13.14 4.16
CA SER A 372 5.86 -12.77 2.76
C SER A 372 6.11 -11.27 2.58
N ASN A 373 5.61 -10.43 3.49
CA ASN A 373 5.79 -8.98 3.45
C ASN A 373 7.00 -8.50 4.28
N ASN A 374 7.72 -9.40 4.94
CA ASN A 374 8.83 -9.09 5.85
C ASN A 374 8.49 -8.00 6.88
N VAL A 375 7.38 -8.17 7.61
CA VAL A 375 6.96 -7.22 8.66
C VAL A 375 7.71 -7.55 9.95
N GLU A 376 8.61 -6.66 10.37
CA GLU A 376 9.49 -6.89 11.53
C GLU A 376 9.12 -6.09 12.78
N TYR A 377 8.70 -4.82 12.63
CA TYR A 377 8.50 -3.90 13.76
C TYR A 377 7.23 -3.07 13.61
N ILE A 378 6.59 -2.77 14.75
CA ILE A 378 5.66 -1.66 14.88
C ILE A 378 6.45 -0.46 15.39
N GLU A 379 6.51 0.61 14.59
CA GLU A 379 7.20 1.85 14.95
C GLU A 379 6.17 2.96 15.19
N PHE A 380 6.25 3.63 16.33
CA PHE A 380 5.45 4.79 16.64
C PHE A 380 6.20 5.77 17.54
N TRP A 381 5.82 7.03 17.46
CA TRP A 381 6.29 8.09 18.34
C TRP A 381 5.18 8.42 19.31
N LEU A 382 5.41 8.18 20.60
CA LEU A 382 4.49 8.51 21.67
C LEU A 382 4.99 9.77 22.39
N MET A 383 4.14 10.79 22.46
CA MET A 383 4.40 11.96 23.30
C MET A 383 4.35 11.53 24.77
N ASP A 384 5.29 12.02 25.59
CA ASP A 384 5.33 11.71 27.02
C ASP A 384 4.00 12.06 27.70
N PRO A 385 3.16 11.06 28.07
CA PRO A 385 1.83 11.34 28.61
C PRO A 385 1.89 12.03 29.97
N PHE A 386 3.05 12.03 30.64
CA PHE A 386 3.27 12.62 31.97
C PHE A 386 3.94 14.00 31.91
N VAL A 387 4.00 14.66 30.74
CA VAL A 387 4.67 15.96 30.57
C VAL A 387 4.17 17.06 31.54
N TYR A 388 2.93 16.95 32.03
CA TYR A 388 2.34 17.87 33.02
C TYR A 388 2.20 17.27 34.43
N ASP A 389 2.68 16.04 34.68
CA ASP A 389 2.69 15.47 36.04
C ASP A 389 3.78 16.12 36.88
N SER A 390 3.37 17.10 37.68
CA SER A 390 4.25 17.77 38.65
C SER A 390 4.48 16.97 39.94
N THR A 391 3.69 15.92 40.17
CA THR A 391 3.70 15.15 41.42
C THR A 391 4.56 13.89 41.33
N GLY A 392 4.73 13.34 40.13
CA GLY A 392 5.45 12.08 39.88
C GLY A 392 4.80 10.87 40.54
N LEU A 393 3.54 10.98 40.97
CA LEU A 393 2.81 9.94 41.67
C LEU A 393 2.07 8.99 40.72
N HIS A 394 1.99 9.32 39.44
CA HIS A 394 1.33 8.47 38.46
C HIS A 394 2.16 7.21 38.17
N GLN A 395 1.57 6.04 38.43
CA GLN A 395 2.19 4.74 38.13
C GLN A 395 2.00 4.30 36.67
N GLY A 396 1.33 5.12 35.86
CA GLY A 396 1.03 4.85 34.46
C GLY A 396 -0.01 3.75 34.26
N GLY A 397 0.03 3.13 33.08
CA GLY A 397 -0.84 2.03 32.66
C GLY A 397 -0.17 1.21 31.56
N ASP A 398 -0.83 0.14 31.14
CA ASP A 398 -0.30 -0.78 30.13
C ASP A 398 -0.94 -0.51 28.75
N LEU A 399 -0.12 -0.51 27.70
CA LEU A 399 -0.56 -0.50 26.31
C LEU A 399 -0.28 -1.87 25.67
N TYR A 400 -1.31 -2.49 25.12
CA TYR A 400 -1.22 -3.79 24.47
C TYR A 400 -1.43 -3.65 22.96
N PHE A 401 -0.57 -4.31 22.18
CA PHE A 401 -0.76 -4.50 20.74
C PHE A 401 -1.08 -5.97 20.48
N ASN A 402 -2.34 -6.26 20.21
CA ASN A 402 -2.75 -7.59 19.77
C ASN A 402 -2.61 -7.68 18.25
N LEU A 403 -1.86 -8.66 17.77
CA LEU A 403 -1.65 -8.95 16.35
C LEU A 403 -2.04 -10.40 16.07
N GLY A 404 -2.77 -10.62 14.97
CA GLY A 404 -3.22 -11.94 14.54
C GLY A 404 -4.73 -11.97 14.35
N ASP A 405 -5.32 -13.14 14.61
CA ASP A 405 -6.75 -13.36 14.47
C ASP A 405 -7.49 -12.84 15.70
N ILE A 406 -8.09 -11.66 15.55
CA ILE A 406 -8.87 -10.99 16.59
C ILE A 406 -10.35 -11.12 16.23
N SER A 407 -11.19 -11.33 17.24
CA SER A 407 -12.64 -11.42 17.03
C SER A 407 -13.21 -10.07 16.57
N GLU A 408 -13.96 -10.08 15.47
CA GLU A 408 -14.75 -8.93 15.00
C GLU A 408 -16.09 -8.79 15.75
N ASP A 409 -16.42 -9.73 16.63
CA ASP A 409 -17.66 -9.76 17.40
C ASP A 409 -17.55 -8.85 18.64
N VAL A 410 -17.85 -7.56 18.45
CA VAL A 410 -17.79 -6.51 19.49
C VAL A 410 -18.84 -6.73 20.56
N LEU A 411 -20.05 -7.11 20.15
CA LEU A 411 -21.19 -7.47 21.01
C LEU A 411 -21.36 -8.98 20.99
N LYS A 412 -20.52 -9.68 21.75
CA LYS A 412 -20.35 -11.14 21.61
C LYS A 412 -21.65 -11.91 21.73
N ASP A 413 -22.25 -12.25 20.60
CA ASP A 413 -23.46 -13.06 20.48
C ASP A 413 -23.43 -14.01 19.27
N GLY A 414 -22.35 -13.98 18.48
CA GLY A 414 -22.15 -14.81 17.29
C GLY A 414 -23.04 -14.39 16.12
N LYS A 415 -23.62 -13.19 16.15
CA LYS A 415 -24.45 -12.63 15.10
C LYS A 415 -23.74 -11.42 14.48
N LYS A 416 -23.98 -11.24 13.19
CA LYS A 416 -23.45 -10.11 12.45
C LYS A 416 -24.47 -8.97 12.58
N SER A 417 -24.15 -7.97 13.41
CA SER A 417 -24.94 -6.74 13.46
C SER A 417 -24.56 -5.81 12.31
N PHE A 418 -25.56 -5.11 11.77
CA PHE A 418 -25.41 -4.09 10.74
C PHE A 418 -26.66 -3.22 10.71
N GLU A 419 -26.46 -1.94 10.98
CA GLU A 419 -27.47 -0.88 11.09
C GLU A 419 -28.33 -0.74 9.83
N ASN A 420 -27.70 -0.78 8.65
CA ASN A 420 -28.38 -0.66 7.36
C ASN A 420 -29.35 -1.82 7.04
N GLY A 421 -29.33 -2.87 7.85
CA GLY A 421 -30.22 -4.01 7.78
C GLY A 421 -31.55 -3.84 8.49
N LEU A 422 -31.64 -2.85 9.38
CA LEU A 422 -32.82 -2.64 10.20
C LEU A 422 -34.01 -2.25 9.31
N PRO A 423 -35.19 -2.86 9.52
CA PRO A 423 -36.35 -2.63 8.68
C PRO A 423 -36.90 -1.21 8.89
N VAL A 424 -37.03 -0.50 7.78
CA VAL A 424 -37.55 0.88 7.73
C VAL A 424 -39.07 0.91 7.81
N ASP A 425 -39.71 -0.15 7.34
CA ASP A 425 -41.17 -0.36 7.34
C ASP A 425 -41.68 -0.96 8.66
N GLY A 426 -40.80 -1.19 9.64
CA GLY A 426 -41.15 -1.78 10.92
C GLY A 426 -41.46 -3.28 10.85
N ASP A 427 -41.05 -3.98 9.79
CA ASP A 427 -41.28 -5.42 9.66
C ASP A 427 -40.53 -6.23 10.75
N SER A 428 -41.26 -6.67 11.76
CA SER A 428 -40.71 -7.49 12.85
C SER A 428 -40.29 -8.90 12.43
N MET A 429 -40.68 -9.39 11.25
CA MET A 429 -40.32 -10.76 10.81
C MET A 429 -38.84 -10.90 10.47
N VAL A 430 -38.17 -9.80 10.13
CA VAL A 430 -36.75 -9.74 9.76
C VAL A 430 -35.85 -9.30 10.93
N ILE A 431 -36.39 -9.29 12.14
CA ILE A 431 -35.70 -8.88 13.36
C ILE A 431 -35.51 -10.08 14.29
N GLY A 432 -34.30 -10.25 14.78
CA GLY A 432 -33.95 -11.12 15.90
C GLY A 432 -33.56 -10.29 17.13
N TYR A 433 -33.59 -10.93 18.30
CA TYR A 433 -33.13 -10.33 19.54
C TYR A 433 -32.04 -11.18 20.18
N THR A 434 -31.00 -10.53 20.70
CA THR A 434 -29.92 -11.12 21.51
C THR A 434 -29.89 -10.40 22.85
N LYS A 435 -29.04 -10.81 23.80
CA LYS A 435 -28.93 -10.09 25.08
C LYS A 435 -28.46 -8.65 24.91
N TRP A 436 -27.85 -8.32 23.78
CA TRP A 436 -27.34 -7.00 23.48
C TRP A 436 -28.36 -6.09 22.82
N GLY A 437 -29.43 -6.61 22.21
CA GLY A 437 -30.42 -5.78 21.53
C GLY A 437 -31.03 -6.48 20.33
N LYS A 438 -31.20 -5.71 19.25
CA LYS A 438 -31.95 -6.03 18.03
C LYS A 438 -31.02 -6.22 16.84
N ILE A 439 -31.17 -7.33 16.13
CA ILE A 439 -30.35 -7.66 14.96
C ILE A 439 -31.21 -7.93 13.74
N SER A 440 -30.71 -7.56 12.55
CA SER A 440 -31.37 -7.91 11.29
C SER A 440 -31.05 -9.35 10.87
N THR A 441 -32.04 -10.10 10.40
CA THR A 441 -31.86 -11.44 9.83
C THR A 441 -31.67 -11.43 8.31
N LYS A 442 -31.67 -10.25 7.68
CA LYS A 442 -31.44 -10.09 6.25
C LYS A 442 -29.99 -10.44 5.90
N ASN A 443 -29.76 -10.84 4.64
CA ASN A 443 -28.41 -10.94 4.11
C ASN A 443 -27.97 -9.57 3.60
N VAL A 444 -26.80 -9.09 4.02
CA VAL A 444 -26.18 -7.86 3.51
C VAL A 444 -25.44 -8.15 2.22
N ASN A 445 -25.83 -7.46 1.15
CA ASN A 445 -25.06 -7.44 -0.09
C ASN A 445 -24.21 -6.17 -0.23
N VAL A 446 -24.64 -5.06 0.37
CA VAL A 446 -23.97 -3.75 0.31
C VAL A 446 -24.07 -3.07 1.68
N TYR A 447 -22.97 -2.46 2.15
CA TYR A 447 -22.95 -1.63 3.35
C TYR A 447 -23.20 -0.18 2.97
N ALA A 448 -24.47 0.20 2.90
CA ALA A 448 -24.89 1.56 2.67
C ALA A 448 -26.27 1.77 3.29
N PHE A 449 -26.48 2.93 3.89
CA PHE A 449 -27.80 3.37 4.34
C PHE A 449 -28.72 3.70 3.17
N ASP A 450 -30.03 3.61 3.40
CA ASP A 450 -31.00 4.16 2.47
C ASP A 450 -30.87 5.69 2.42
N ASN A 451 -31.06 6.29 1.25
CA ASN A 451 -31.00 7.74 1.05
C ASN A 451 -32.37 8.41 1.19
N THR A 452 -33.42 7.65 1.48
CA THR A 452 -34.75 8.17 1.76
C THR A 452 -34.74 8.99 3.05
N GLU A 453 -35.41 10.14 3.01
CA GLU A 453 -35.49 11.08 4.14
C GLU A 453 -36.09 10.41 5.39
N GLY A 454 -35.49 10.66 6.56
CA GLY A 454 -35.91 10.11 7.85
C GLY A 454 -35.51 8.65 8.11
N VAL A 455 -35.04 7.91 7.09
CA VAL A 455 -34.69 6.48 7.24
C VAL A 455 -33.40 6.29 8.03
N ARG A 456 -32.41 7.18 7.83
CA ARG A 456 -31.12 7.07 8.53
C ARG A 456 -31.29 7.11 10.04
N ARG A 457 -32.20 7.94 10.57
CA ARG A 457 -32.50 7.99 12.02
C ARG A 457 -32.99 6.66 12.60
N ILE A 458 -33.57 5.79 11.78
CA ILE A 458 -34.08 4.47 12.20
C ILE A 458 -32.97 3.40 12.11
N GLN A 459 -32.00 3.61 11.22
CA GLN A 459 -30.95 2.64 10.93
C GLN A 459 -29.65 2.92 11.70
N ASP A 460 -29.22 4.17 11.76
CA ASP A 460 -28.02 4.67 12.46
C ASP A 460 -28.28 4.76 13.97
N VAL A 461 -28.38 3.59 14.61
CA VAL A 461 -28.81 3.40 16.01
C VAL A 461 -27.85 2.48 16.78
N GLY A 462 -26.58 2.41 16.39
CA GLY A 462 -25.58 1.63 17.09
C GLY A 462 -25.47 0.17 16.69
N LEU A 463 -24.52 -0.51 17.32
CA LEU A 463 -24.23 -1.93 17.11
C LEU A 463 -25.29 -2.86 17.71
N ASP A 464 -26.03 -2.39 18.71
CA ASP A 464 -27.14 -3.09 19.35
C ASP A 464 -28.47 -2.95 18.60
N GLY A 465 -28.57 -1.98 17.68
CA GLY A 465 -29.72 -1.79 16.81
C GLY A 465 -30.93 -1.18 17.52
N LEU A 466 -30.72 -0.51 18.66
CA LEU A 466 -31.76 0.11 19.48
C LEU A 466 -31.49 1.62 19.55
N ASN A 467 -32.52 2.45 19.41
CA ASN A 467 -32.37 3.87 19.77
C ASN A 467 -32.46 4.06 21.30
N ASP A 468 -32.05 5.21 21.81
CA ASP A 468 -32.04 5.55 23.25
C ASP A 468 -33.35 5.24 23.99
N ASP A 469 -34.51 5.49 23.36
CA ASP A 469 -35.83 5.18 23.94
C ASP A 469 -36.06 3.67 24.03
N GLU A 470 -35.72 2.92 22.97
CA GLU A 470 -35.78 1.45 22.95
C GLU A 470 -34.77 0.84 23.94
N GLU A 471 -33.59 1.43 24.11
CA GLU A 471 -32.59 1.01 25.09
C GLU A 471 -33.08 1.17 26.52
N ALA A 472 -33.73 2.30 26.83
CA ALA A 472 -34.27 2.56 28.15
C ALA A 472 -35.31 1.48 28.56
N ASP A 473 -36.11 1.01 27.61
CA ASP A 473 -37.06 -0.08 27.79
C ASP A 473 -36.36 -1.45 27.84
N TYR A 474 -35.45 -1.74 26.91
CA TYR A 474 -34.77 -3.03 26.79
C TYR A 474 -33.86 -3.32 27.99
N PHE A 475 -33.22 -2.26 28.52
CA PHE A 475 -32.31 -2.30 29.66
C PHE A 475 -32.91 -1.68 30.92
N ALA A 476 -34.24 -1.67 31.06
CA ALA A 476 -34.92 -1.07 32.22
C ALA A 476 -34.39 -1.57 33.58
N ASP A 477 -34.06 -2.86 33.69
CA ASP A 477 -33.45 -3.44 34.90
C ASP A 477 -32.09 -2.80 35.22
N TYR A 478 -31.27 -2.54 34.21
CA TYR A 478 -29.98 -1.88 34.34
C TYR A 478 -30.15 -0.40 34.72
N VAL A 479 -31.00 0.33 34.00
CA VAL A 479 -31.29 1.75 34.28
C VAL A 479 -31.81 1.92 35.71
N GLN A 480 -32.72 1.05 36.16
CA GLN A 480 -33.22 1.07 37.53
C GLN A 480 -32.13 0.76 38.56
N ALA A 481 -31.24 -0.20 38.27
CA ALA A 481 -30.14 -0.56 39.15
C ALA A 481 -29.10 0.58 39.27
N VAL A 482 -28.75 1.25 38.17
CA VAL A 482 -27.92 2.47 38.18
C VAL A 482 -28.61 3.57 38.98
N SER A 483 -29.88 3.84 38.69
CA SER A 483 -30.69 4.86 39.37
C SER A 483 -30.79 4.66 40.89
N ASN A 484 -30.71 3.42 41.37
CA ASN A 484 -30.66 3.06 42.79
C ASN A 484 -29.25 3.16 43.40
N ARG A 485 -28.19 3.08 42.58
CA ARG A 485 -26.79 3.11 43.01
C ARG A 485 -26.27 4.54 43.22
N LEU A 486 -26.78 5.47 42.42
CA LEU A 486 -26.38 6.88 42.41
C LEU A 486 -26.90 7.62 43.63
N ASP A 487 -26.14 8.62 44.09
CA ASP A 487 -26.65 9.58 45.05
C ASP A 487 -27.66 10.56 44.41
N GLY A 488 -28.43 11.26 45.24
CA GLY A 488 -29.52 12.12 44.76
C GLY A 488 -29.06 13.31 43.92
N ILE A 489 -27.83 13.81 44.13
CA ILE A 489 -27.28 14.95 43.38
C ILE A 489 -26.80 14.46 42.02
N THR A 490 -25.94 13.45 42.00
CA THR A 490 -25.41 12.84 40.77
C THR A 490 -26.54 12.32 39.89
N LYS A 491 -27.58 11.73 40.47
CA LYS A 491 -28.74 11.28 39.70
C LYS A 491 -29.43 12.44 38.98
N SER A 492 -29.59 13.59 39.65
CA SER A 492 -30.18 14.78 39.01
C SER A 492 -29.30 15.28 37.87
N GLU A 493 -27.98 15.36 38.08
CA GLU A 493 -27.02 15.79 37.05
C GLU A 493 -26.98 14.81 35.85
N MET A 494 -27.11 13.51 36.11
CA MET A 494 -27.12 12.49 35.05
C MET A 494 -28.39 12.52 34.22
N LEU A 495 -29.54 12.87 34.80
CA LEU A 495 -30.78 13.04 34.04
C LEU A 495 -30.69 14.21 33.04
N ASP A 496 -29.88 15.23 33.33
CA ASP A 496 -29.64 16.36 32.40
C ASP A 496 -28.52 16.09 31.38
N ASN A 497 -27.73 15.02 31.58
CA ASN A 497 -26.62 14.67 30.70
C ASN A 497 -27.05 13.61 29.67
N PRO A 498 -27.05 13.93 28.36
CA PRO A 498 -27.50 12.98 27.33
C PRO A 498 -26.62 11.72 27.23
N PHE A 499 -25.34 11.79 27.61
CA PHE A 499 -24.41 10.65 27.58
C PHE A 499 -24.37 9.86 28.89
N SER A 500 -25.33 10.11 29.81
CA SER A 500 -25.36 9.40 31.09
C SER A 500 -25.95 8.00 30.90
N PRO A 501 -25.63 7.03 31.77
CA PRO A 501 -26.24 5.70 31.71
C PRO A 501 -27.76 5.68 31.95
N LEU A 502 -28.37 6.81 32.30
CA LEU A 502 -29.83 6.96 32.48
C LEU A 502 -30.53 7.41 31.19
N ASN A 503 -29.83 8.12 30.31
CA ASN A 503 -30.37 8.65 29.05
C ASN A 503 -29.83 7.91 27.82
N ASP A 504 -28.64 7.32 27.94
CA ASP A 504 -27.95 6.54 26.92
C ASP A 504 -27.47 5.23 27.59
N PRO A 505 -28.36 4.24 27.83
CA PRO A 505 -28.02 3.00 28.53
C PRO A 505 -26.86 2.24 27.89
N SER A 506 -26.76 2.17 26.56
CA SER A 506 -25.65 1.54 25.84
C SER A 506 -24.38 2.36 25.92
N GLY A 507 -24.43 3.68 25.97
CA GLY A 507 -23.25 4.55 26.00
C GLY A 507 -22.59 4.70 24.64
N ASP A 508 -23.37 4.66 23.57
CA ASP A 508 -22.89 4.56 22.20
C ASP A 508 -23.27 5.77 21.33
N ASN A 509 -23.90 6.78 21.93
CA ASN A 509 -24.23 8.04 21.28
C ASN A 509 -23.00 8.77 20.74
N TYR A 510 -23.12 9.18 19.48
CA TYR A 510 -22.15 10.02 18.79
C TYR A 510 -22.36 11.50 19.09
N HIS A 511 -21.25 12.25 19.17
CA HIS A 511 -21.31 13.69 19.07
C HIS A 511 -20.15 14.27 18.28
N HIS A 512 -20.47 15.05 17.26
CA HIS A 512 -19.45 15.68 16.43
C HIS A 512 -18.71 16.78 17.23
N TYR A 513 -17.40 16.83 17.07
CA TYR A 513 -16.52 17.76 17.79
C TYR A 513 -16.75 19.24 17.45
N ARG A 514 -17.66 19.58 16.51
CA ARG A 514 -18.01 20.95 16.08
C ARG A 514 -19.38 21.44 16.59
N GLY A 515 -20.07 20.67 17.43
CA GLY A 515 -21.42 21.00 17.88
C GLY A 515 -21.54 22.40 18.47
N THR A 516 -22.62 23.10 18.11
CA THR A 516 -22.91 24.46 18.58
C THR A 516 -23.20 24.49 20.09
N ASP A 517 -23.70 23.41 20.67
CA ASP A 517 -23.86 23.22 22.11
C ASP A 517 -22.51 23.19 22.83
N TYR A 518 -21.49 22.53 22.27
CA TYR A 518 -20.13 22.51 22.81
C TYR A 518 -19.50 23.91 22.77
N ASP A 519 -19.83 24.74 21.78
CA ASP A 519 -19.45 26.16 21.74
C ASP A 519 -20.15 27.00 22.80
N ARG A 520 -21.47 26.82 22.96
CA ARG A 520 -22.24 27.50 24.02
C ARG A 520 -21.72 27.16 25.42
N ARG A 521 -21.30 25.91 25.63
CA ARG A 521 -20.69 25.42 26.88
C ARG A 521 -19.20 25.78 27.02
N LYS A 522 -18.58 26.31 25.96
CA LYS A 522 -17.15 26.64 25.89
C LYS A 522 -16.24 25.46 26.27
N LEU A 523 -16.54 24.27 25.74
CA LEU A 523 -15.76 23.07 26.05
C LEU A 523 -14.34 23.16 25.46
N PRO A 524 -13.35 22.58 26.16
CA PRO A 524 -12.00 22.47 25.64
C PRO A 524 -11.88 21.43 24.51
N ILE A 525 -10.85 21.55 23.68
CA ILE A 525 -10.66 20.70 22.49
C ILE A 525 -10.73 19.20 22.83
N ILE A 526 -10.07 18.75 23.90
CA ILE A 526 -10.04 17.33 24.28
C ILE A 526 -11.43 16.77 24.61
N ASP A 527 -12.27 17.57 25.28
CA ASP A 527 -13.62 17.17 25.69
C ASP A 527 -14.56 17.11 24.48
N ARG A 528 -14.31 17.91 23.44
CA ARG A 528 -15.12 17.90 22.21
C ARG A 528 -15.03 16.58 21.43
N TYR A 529 -13.94 15.84 21.57
CA TYR A 529 -13.74 14.56 20.88
C TYR A 529 -14.14 13.34 21.73
N LYS A 530 -14.58 13.56 22.97
CA LYS A 530 -14.84 12.50 23.94
C LYS A 530 -15.84 11.45 23.49
N TYR A 531 -16.90 11.87 22.78
CA TYR A 531 -17.97 11.00 22.25
C TYR A 531 -17.96 10.91 20.71
N PHE A 532 -16.82 11.22 20.08
CA PHE A 532 -16.70 11.23 18.62
C PHE A 532 -16.65 9.83 17.98
N ASN A 533 -16.46 8.78 18.78
CA ASN A 533 -16.36 7.40 18.28
C ASN A 533 -17.63 6.58 18.54
N GLY A 534 -18.70 7.20 19.03
CA GLY A 534 -20.00 6.54 19.21
C GLY A 534 -20.59 6.11 17.87
N PRO A 535 -21.16 4.90 17.76
CA PRO A 535 -21.83 4.45 16.54
C PRO A 535 -23.21 5.09 16.32
N HIS A 536 -24.02 5.29 17.35
CA HIS A 536 -25.39 5.81 17.20
C HIS A 536 -25.37 7.29 16.79
N GLY A 537 -25.84 7.59 15.57
CA GLY A 537 -25.99 8.95 15.07
C GLY A 537 -24.72 9.50 14.41
N ASN A 538 -23.77 8.64 14.06
CA ASN A 538 -22.52 9.06 13.43
C ASN A 538 -22.66 9.35 11.93
N SER A 539 -23.79 9.00 11.32
CA SER A 539 -24.06 9.06 9.88
C SER A 539 -25.35 9.83 9.55
N GLN A 540 -25.73 10.79 10.42
CA GLN A 540 -26.92 11.63 10.26
C GLN A 540 -26.96 12.35 8.91
N ALA A 541 -28.15 12.42 8.30
CA ALA A 541 -28.36 13.19 7.08
C ALA A 541 -28.39 14.70 7.37
N ARG A 542 -28.01 15.53 6.38
CA ARG A 542 -28.03 16.99 6.51
C ARG A 542 -29.39 17.56 6.93
N VAL A 543 -30.48 16.95 6.46
CA VAL A 543 -31.86 17.37 6.81
C VAL A 543 -32.21 17.11 8.27
N ASP A 544 -31.40 16.29 8.95
CA ASP A 544 -31.66 15.84 10.32
C ASP A 544 -30.90 16.63 11.38
N THR A 545 -30.03 17.56 10.97
CA THR A 545 -29.21 18.36 11.86
C THR A 545 -29.33 19.86 11.56
N ASP A 546 -29.40 20.67 12.61
CA ASP A 546 -29.34 22.13 12.53
C ASP A 546 -27.89 22.64 12.46
N GLU A 547 -26.91 21.73 12.48
CA GLU A 547 -25.49 22.04 12.43
C GLU A 547 -25.03 22.41 11.01
N SER A 548 -24.02 23.27 10.92
CA SER A 548 -23.51 23.76 9.63
C SER A 548 -22.60 22.77 8.89
N TYR A 549 -22.47 21.54 9.40
CA TYR A 549 -21.57 20.51 8.90
C TYR A 549 -22.33 19.18 8.79
N GLU A 550 -21.87 18.33 7.87
CA GLU A 550 -22.40 16.98 7.68
C GLU A 550 -21.51 15.99 8.45
N THR A 551 -22.13 14.97 9.03
CA THR A 551 -21.44 13.89 9.76
C THR A 551 -21.30 12.61 8.92
N ALA A 552 -22.10 12.49 7.85
CA ALA A 552 -22.16 11.36 6.92
C ALA A 552 -21.22 11.47 5.71
#